data_AF-A0A7J2VDT4-F1
#
_entry.id   AF-A0A7J2VDT4-F1
#
_cell.length_a   1.000
_cell.length_b   1.000
_cell.length_c   1.000
_cell.angle_alpha   90.00
_cell.angle_beta   90.00
_cell.angle_gamma   90.00
#
_symmetry.space_group_name_H-M   'P 1'
#
loop_
_entity.id
_entity.type
_entity.pdbx_description
1 polymer ?
#
loop_
_entity_poly.entity_id
_entity_poly.type
_entity_poly.pdbx_seq_one_letter_code
_entity_poly.pdbx_strand_id
1 'polypeptide(L)' 'MQGREEVVAKLDEAINLLDKLETFIGRLKPGDSVHAGLIYQLYESAMLLREKIIEARLMILGEKET' A
#
# COMPACT_ATOMS: atom_id res chain seq x y z
N MET A 1 13.89 14.06 15.72
CA MET A 1 13.43 12.67 15.94
C MET A 1 11.98 12.45 15.51
N GLN A 2 11.16 13.51 15.36
CA GLN A 2 9.73 13.44 15.03
C GLN A 2 9.42 12.97 13.59
N GLY A 3 10.20 13.39 12.60
CA GLY A 3 9.98 13.04 11.18
C GLY A 3 10.18 11.55 10.83
N ARG A 4 11.13 10.89 11.49
CA ARG A 4 11.37 9.45 11.30
C ARG A 4 10.19 8.59 11.74
N GLU A 5 9.53 8.96 12.83
CA GLU A 5 8.37 8.23 13.37
C GLU A 5 7.16 8.37 12.44
N GLU A 6 6.95 9.54 11.84
CA GLU A 6 5.88 9.77 10.85
C GLU A 6 6.10 8.96 9.56
N VAL A 7 7.34 8.89 9.07
CA VAL A 7 7.70 8.05 7.92
C VAL A 7 7.47 6.57 8.21
N VAL A 8 7.88 6.09 9.38
CA VAL A 8 7.67 4.69 9.78
C VAL A 8 6.18 4.37 9.84
N ALA A 9 5.36 5.25 10.43
CA ALA A 9 3.90 5.05 10.47
C ALA A 9 3.28 4.94 9.07
N LYS A 10 3.73 5.75 8.11
CA LYS A 10 3.26 5.69 6.71
C LYS A 10 3.69 4.41 5.98
N LEU A 11 4.89 3.90 6.27
CA LEU A 11 5.35 2.63 5.76
C LEU A 11 4.58 1.45 6.37
N ASP A 12 4.25 1.51 7.66
CA ASP A 12 3.42 0.51 8.33
C ASP A 12 1.99 0.49 7.77
N GLU A 13 1.40 1.66 7.48
CA GLU A 13 0.12 1.77 6.77
C GLU A 13 0.19 1.10 5.39
N ALA A 14 1.28 1.32 4.65
CA ALA A 14 1.50 0.70 3.35
C ALA A 14 1.64 -0.82 3.46
N ILE A 15 2.44 -1.33 4.40
CA ILE A 15 2.61 -2.79 4.61
C ILE A 15 1.26 -3.45 4.93
N ASN A 16 0.43 -2.83 5.77
CA ASN A 16 -0.90 -3.34 6.07
C ASN A 16 -1.84 -3.41 4.84
N LEU A 17 -1.70 -2.51 3.88
CA LEU A 17 -2.45 -2.56 2.61
C LEU A 17 -1.94 -3.69 1.71
N LEU A 18 -0.62 -3.92 1.69
CA LEU A 18 0.02 -5.06 1.04
C LEU A 18 -0.49 -6.39 1.59
N ASP A 19 -0.52 -6.55 2.91
CA ASP A 19 -0.98 -7.79 3.55
C ASP A 19 -2.45 -8.10 3.23
N LYS A 20 -3.29 -7.07 3.14
CA LYS A 20 -4.70 -7.21 2.71
C LYS A 20 -4.79 -7.69 1.27
N LEU A 21 -4.00 -7.08 0.38
CA LEU A 21 -3.91 -7.50 -1.03
C LEU A 21 -3.45 -8.95 -1.16
N GLU A 22 -2.39 -9.33 -0.47
CA GLU A 22 -1.85 -10.70 -0.46
C GLU A 22 -2.88 -11.70 0.07
N THR A 23 -3.59 -11.35 1.14
CA THR A 23 -4.68 -12.18 1.69
C THR A 23 -5.82 -12.36 0.69
N PHE A 24 -6.20 -11.28 -0.03
CA PHE A 24 -7.25 -11.36 -1.04
C PHE A 24 -6.83 -12.20 -2.24
N ILE A 25 -5.61 -11.99 -2.76
CA ILE A 25 -5.06 -12.76 -3.88
C ILE A 25 -4.88 -14.23 -3.48
N GLY A 26 -4.39 -14.51 -2.27
CA GLY A 26 -4.19 -15.87 -1.77
C GLY A 26 -5.49 -16.67 -1.59
N ARG A 27 -6.65 -16.00 -1.54
CA ARG A 27 -7.97 -16.64 -1.54
C ARG A 27 -8.48 -17.01 -2.93
N LEU A 28 -7.85 -16.50 -3.99
CA LEU A 28 -8.19 -16.83 -5.37
C LEU A 28 -7.62 -18.20 -5.74
N LYS A 29 -8.47 -19.13 -6.15
CA LYS A 29 -8.00 -20.41 -6.71
C LYS A 29 -7.93 -20.32 -8.24
N PRO A 30 -6.95 -21.00 -8.87
CA PRO A 30 -6.95 -21.16 -10.31
C PRO A 30 -8.26 -21.79 -10.79
N GLY A 31 -8.97 -21.12 -11.69
CA GLY A 31 -10.27 -21.58 -12.21
C GLY A 31 -11.50 -20.95 -11.55
N ASP A 32 -11.33 -20.16 -10.48
CA ASP A 32 -12.43 -19.36 -9.93
C ASP A 32 -12.84 -18.27 -10.94
N SER A 33 -14.15 -18.11 -11.15
CA SER A 33 -14.71 -16.98 -11.89
C SER A 33 -14.56 -15.71 -11.07
N VAL A 34 -13.43 -15.03 -11.23
CA VAL A 34 -13.14 -13.76 -10.55
C VAL A 34 -14.09 -12.68 -11.07
N HIS A 35 -14.95 -12.17 -10.20
CA HIS A 35 -15.83 -11.06 -10.54
C HIS A 35 -15.04 -9.78 -10.81
N ALA A 36 -15.42 -9.01 -11.83
CA ALA A 36 -14.75 -7.77 -12.21
C ALA A 36 -14.61 -6.74 -11.07
N GLY A 37 -15.58 -6.71 -10.15
CA GLY A 37 -15.52 -5.87 -8.95
C GLY A 37 -14.37 -6.23 -8.01
N LEU A 38 -14.01 -7.52 -7.93
CA LEU A 38 -12.87 -7.97 -7.11
C LEU A 38 -11.54 -7.54 -7.74
N ILE A 39 -11.42 -7.62 -9.07
CA ILE A 39 -10.25 -7.11 -9.80
C ILE A 39 -10.09 -5.60 -9.58
N TYR A 40 -11.20 -4.86 -9.62
CA TYR A 40 -11.21 -3.44 -9.34
C TYR A 40 -10.74 -3.12 -7.92
N GLN A 41 -11.23 -3.86 -6.91
CA GLN A 41 -10.82 -3.68 -5.51
C GLN A 41 -9.33 -3.96 -5.29
N LEU A 42 -8.79 -4.98 -5.96
CA LEU A 42 -7.35 -5.27 -5.94
C LEU A 42 -6.54 -4.14 -6.58
N TYR A 43 -7.00 -3.65 -7.73
CA TYR A 43 -6.35 -2.54 -8.42
C TYR A 43 -6.36 -1.25 -7.58
N GLU A 44 -7.51 -0.89 -7.00
CA GLU A 44 -7.66 0.28 -6.13
C GLU A 44 -6.75 0.18 -4.89
N SER A 45 -6.74 -0.98 -4.24
CA SER A 45 -5.88 -1.22 -3.07
C SER A 45 -4.39 -1.11 -3.42
N ALA A 46 -3.97 -1.60 -4.59
CA ALA A 46 -2.59 -1.47 -5.07
C ALA A 46 -2.22 -0.01 -5.42
N MET A 47 -3.17 0.76 -5.96
CA MET A 47 -2.97 2.19 -6.20
C MET A 47 -2.77 2.97 -4.90
N LEU A 48 -3.63 2.75 -3.90
CA LEU A 48 -3.54 3.41 -2.59
C LEU A 48 -2.23 3.09 -1.87
N LEU A 49 -1.79 1.83 -1.95
CA LEU A 49 -0.49 1.43 -1.46
C LEU A 49 0.65 2.25 -2.10
N ARG A 50 0.64 2.38 -3.42
CA ARG A 50 1.66 3.14 -4.16
C ARG A 50 1.69 4.59 -3.74
N GLU A 51 0.52 5.20 -3.53
CA GLU A 51 0.38 6.58 -3.06
C GLU A 51 1.04 6.77 -1.69
N LYS A 52 0.77 5.88 -0.73
CA LYS A 52 1.35 5.94 0.63
C LYS A 52 2.87 5.80 0.63
N ILE A 53 3.41 4.94 -0.24
CA ILE A 53 4.87 4.82 -0.43
C ILE A 53 5.46 6.12 -1.02
N ILE A 54 4.77 6.75 -1.97
CA ILE A 54 5.21 8.03 -2.55
C ILE A 54 5.18 9.15 -1.49
N GLU A 55 4.11 9.25 -0.70
CA GLU A 55 4.00 10.21 0.41
C GLU A 55 5.18 10.07 1.39
N ALA A 56 5.46 8.83 1.83
CA ALA A 56 6.59 8.56 2.72
C ALA A 56 7.94 8.95 2.10
N ARG A 57 8.14 8.71 0.79
CA ARG A 57 9.35 9.12 0.08
C ARG A 57 9.50 10.64 0.00
N LEU A 58 8.42 11.36 -0.23
CA LEU A 58 8.44 12.82 -0.30
C LEU A 58 8.77 13.45 1.06
N MET A 59 8.26 12.89 2.16
CA MET A 59 8.61 13.32 3.53
C MET A 59 10.12 13.19 3.78
N ILE A 60 10.72 12.03 3.44
CA ILE A 60 12.17 11.80 3.59
C ILE A 60 13.00 12.76 2.73
N LEU A 61 12.55 13.04 1.50
CA LEU A 61 13.27 13.94 0.59
C LEU A 61 13.17 15.40 1.02
N GLY A 62 12.01 15.84 1.51
CA GLY A 62 11.81 17.19 2.04
C GLY A 62 12.61 17.46 3.31
N GLU A 63 12.78 16.46 4.18
CA GLU A 63 13.63 16.56 5.38
C GLU A 63 15.13 16.68 5.08
N LYS A 64 15.59 16.32 3.87
CA LYS A 64 17.00 16.43 3.49
C LYS A 64 17.39 17.84 3.02
N GLU A 65 16.43 18.72 2.76
CA GLU A 65 16.67 20.08 2.25
C GLU A 65 16.64 21.18 3.36
N THR A 66 16.37 20.80 4.62
CA THR A 66 16.39 21.68 5.81
C THR A 66 17.41 21.24 6.83
#